data_AF-A0A3N0ZCJ5-F1
#
_entry.id   AF-A0A3N0ZCJ5-F1
#
_cell.length_a   1.000
_cell.length_b   1.000
_cell.length_c   1.000
_cell.angle_alpha   90.00
_cell.angle_beta   90.00
_cell.angle_gamma   90.00
#
_symmetry.space_group_name_H-M   'P 1'
#
loop_
_entity.id
_entity.type
_entity.pdbx_description
1 polymer ?
#
loop_
_entity_poly.entity_id
_entity_poly.type
_entity_poly.pdbx_seq_one_letter_code
_entity_poly.pdbx_strand_id
1 'polypeptide(L)'
;MTKEQKFYKALQDVFIGARIEGKGGFVNLMRIKSNYYQKIEQILKEDIEKALKKYPSFREELFDKLYSFFSRYFTESGSIYFNSTPFHNNVYEKVYTDDRDVILFWKTQMLYYVKTDKIFRSLPVEFDGLKFFFDASTIENKKANEKRSLVFELSEVREDGTIVFAVQYSERGIKTK
;
A
#
# COMPACT_ATOMS: atom_id res chain seq x y z
N MET A 1 -18.37 -11.99 3.70
CA MET A 1 -17.83 -11.00 4.66
C MET A 1 -18.98 -10.22 5.26
N THR A 2 -19.00 -10.06 6.58
CA THR A 2 -19.96 -9.22 7.31
C THR A 2 -19.70 -7.72 7.04
N LYS A 3 -20.67 -6.83 7.31
CA LYS A 3 -20.49 -5.37 7.13
C LYS A 3 -19.33 -4.82 7.97
N GLU A 4 -19.19 -5.33 9.18
CA GLU A 4 -18.08 -5.05 10.07
C GLU A 4 -16.73 -5.44 9.47
N GLN A 5 -16.62 -6.65 8.91
CA GLN A 5 -15.39 -7.09 8.22
C GLN A 5 -15.06 -6.22 7.01
N LYS A 6 -16.07 -5.80 6.24
CA LYS A 6 -15.89 -4.89 5.11
C LYS A 6 -15.36 -3.53 5.56
N PHE A 7 -15.90 -3.00 6.65
CA PHE A 7 -15.46 -1.73 7.24
C PHE A 7 -13.99 -1.80 7.69
N TYR A 8 -13.62 -2.76 8.54
CA TYR A 8 -12.24 -2.84 9.03
C TYR A 8 -11.24 -3.12 7.92
N LYS A 9 -11.62 -3.91 6.90
CA LYS A 9 -10.78 -4.10 5.73
C LYS A 9 -10.56 -2.80 4.95
N ALA A 10 -11.63 -2.06 4.65
CA ALA A 10 -11.51 -0.77 3.97
C ALA A 10 -10.65 0.21 4.77
N LEU A 11 -10.81 0.25 6.09
CA LEU A 11 -10.01 1.10 6.97
C LEU A 11 -8.53 0.69 6.95
N GLN A 12 -8.23 -0.61 7.03
CA GLN A 12 -6.87 -1.13 6.94
C GLN A 12 -6.22 -0.81 5.59
N ASP A 13 -6.94 -1.00 4.48
CA ASP A 13 -6.47 -0.74 3.13
C ASP A 13 -6.13 0.76 2.94
N VAL A 14 -6.94 1.67 3.50
CA VAL A 14 -6.74 3.13 3.42
C VAL A 14 -5.51 3.60 4.19
N PHE A 15 -5.25 3.06 5.39
CA PHE A 15 -4.22 3.60 6.29
C PHE A 15 -2.91 2.83 6.30
N ILE A 16 -2.97 1.49 6.27
CA ILE A 16 -1.78 0.63 6.20
C ILE A 16 -1.43 0.38 4.73
N GLY A 17 -2.44 0.11 3.90
CA GLY A 17 -2.23 -0.30 2.52
C GLY A 17 -1.44 -1.60 2.44
N ALA A 18 -0.58 -1.72 1.45
CA ALA A 18 0.19 -2.93 1.24
C ALA A 18 1.51 -2.94 2.02
N ARG A 19 1.89 -4.11 2.53
CA ARG A 19 3.16 -4.30 3.23
C ARG A 19 4.33 -4.03 2.27
N ILE A 20 5.26 -3.22 2.74
CA ILE A 20 6.45 -2.82 2.00
C ILE A 20 7.65 -3.55 2.58
N GLU A 21 8.47 -4.11 1.70
CA GLU A 21 9.71 -4.80 2.04
C GLU A 21 10.91 -3.92 1.71
N GLY A 22 12.07 -4.27 2.25
CA GLY A 22 13.31 -3.51 2.04
C GLY A 22 13.74 -2.67 3.25
N LYS A 23 14.76 -1.86 3.02
CA LYS A 23 15.36 -0.96 4.01
C LYS A 23 15.37 0.48 3.48
N GLY A 24 15.19 1.46 4.38
CA GLY A 24 15.28 2.88 4.02
C GLY A 24 14.24 3.76 4.72
N GLY A 25 14.35 5.07 4.50
CA GLY A 25 13.51 6.08 5.16
C GLY A 25 12.02 5.92 4.87
N PHE A 26 11.66 5.68 3.61
CA PHE A 26 10.27 5.46 3.21
C PHE A 26 9.66 4.20 3.86
N VAL A 27 10.40 3.07 3.88
CA VAL A 27 9.93 1.83 4.53
C VAL A 27 9.76 2.04 6.03
N ASN A 28 10.70 2.74 6.68
CA ASN A 28 10.58 3.10 8.09
C ASN A 28 9.36 3.97 8.37
N LEU A 29 9.11 4.98 7.54
CA LEU A 29 7.93 5.85 7.64
C LEU A 29 6.64 5.05 7.53
N MET A 30 6.55 4.15 6.55
CA MET A 30 5.37 3.30 6.36
C MET A 30 5.17 2.34 7.53
N ARG A 31 6.24 1.80 8.12
CA ARG A 31 6.17 1.02 9.36
C ARG A 31 5.65 1.85 10.55
N ILE A 32 6.13 3.07 10.71
CA ILE A 32 5.65 3.99 11.77
C ILE A 32 4.17 4.32 11.56
N LYS A 33 3.76 4.66 10.32
CA LYS A 33 2.36 4.93 9.95
C LYS A 33 1.48 3.73 10.29
N SER A 34 1.89 2.52 9.91
CA SER A 34 1.16 1.29 10.22
C SER A 34 1.02 1.05 11.72
N ASN A 35 2.10 1.19 12.50
CA ASN A 35 2.07 1.01 13.95
C ASN A 35 1.21 2.07 14.65
N TYR A 36 1.24 3.31 14.16
CA TYR A 36 0.37 4.38 14.66
C TYR A 36 -1.10 4.04 14.40
N TYR A 37 -1.43 3.61 13.18
CA TYR A 37 -2.79 3.23 12.83
C TYR A 37 -3.31 2.05 13.65
N GLN A 38 -2.50 1.03 13.95
CA GLN A 38 -2.92 -0.09 14.83
C GLN A 38 -3.43 0.40 16.20
N LYS A 39 -2.82 1.44 16.77
CA LYS A 39 -3.30 2.05 18.01
C LYS A 39 -4.63 2.78 17.82
N ILE A 40 -4.78 3.50 16.71
CA ILE A 40 -6.03 4.20 16.37
C ILE A 40 -7.17 3.21 16.12
N GLU A 41 -6.91 2.10 15.44
CA GLU A 41 -7.90 1.04 15.20
C GLU A 41 -8.42 0.47 16.53
N GLN A 42 -7.55 0.29 17.53
CA GLN A 42 -7.96 -0.14 18.86
C GLN A 42 -8.87 0.89 19.55
N ILE A 43 -8.48 2.17 19.54
CA ILE A 43 -9.29 3.25 20.12
C ILE A 43 -10.66 3.31 19.45
N LEU A 44 -10.70 3.22 18.11
CA LEU A 44 -11.93 3.24 17.33
C LEU A 44 -12.84 2.05 17.65
N LYS A 45 -12.28 0.85 17.83
CA LYS A 45 -13.02 -0.35 18.28
C LYS A 45 -13.66 -0.11 19.64
N GLU A 46 -12.90 0.44 20.59
CA GLU A 46 -13.41 0.72 21.93
C GLU A 46 -14.55 1.74 21.91
N ASP A 47 -14.45 2.78 21.09
CA ASP A 47 -15.50 3.80 20.98
C ASP A 47 -16.76 3.29 20.28
N ILE A 48 -16.60 2.46 19.24
CA ILE A 48 -17.73 1.77 18.59
C ILE A 48 -18.45 0.87 19.60
N GLU A 49 -17.72 0.04 20.35
CA GLU A 49 -18.33 -0.85 21.35
C GLU A 49 -19.03 -0.08 22.48
N LYS A 50 -18.47 1.04 22.94
CA LYS A 50 -19.16 1.93 23.89
C LYS A 50 -20.47 2.50 23.32
N ALA A 51 -20.47 2.92 22.05
CA ALA A 51 -21.68 3.43 21.41
C ALA A 51 -22.75 2.33 21.24
N LEU A 52 -22.34 1.11 20.88
CA LEU A 52 -23.24 -0.03 20.68
C LEU A 52 -23.83 -0.57 21.98
N LYS A 53 -23.15 -0.41 23.13
CA LYS A 53 -23.76 -0.68 24.44
C LYS A 53 -25.02 0.16 24.68
N LYS A 54 -25.03 1.41 24.18
CA LYS A 54 -26.18 2.32 24.30
C LYS A 54 -27.24 2.03 23.24
N TYR A 55 -26.84 1.62 22.04
CA TYR A 55 -27.73 1.37 20.90
C TYR A 55 -27.40 0.04 20.18
N PRO A 56 -27.79 -1.11 20.76
CA PRO A 56 -27.38 -2.42 20.24
C PRO A 56 -27.99 -2.76 18.87
N SER A 57 -29.22 -2.30 18.60
CA SER A 57 -29.90 -2.48 17.30
C SER A 57 -29.26 -1.70 16.16
N PHE A 58 -28.40 -0.71 16.46
CA PHE A 58 -27.76 0.14 15.46
C PHE A 58 -26.48 -0.46 14.87
N ARG A 59 -26.02 -1.64 15.34
CA ARG A 59 -24.73 -2.23 14.93
C ARG A 59 -24.56 -2.34 13.43
N GLU A 60 -25.54 -2.93 12.73
CA GLU A 60 -25.40 -3.13 11.29
C GLU A 60 -25.43 -1.82 10.51
N GLU A 61 -26.29 -0.88 10.89
CA GLU A 61 -26.40 0.43 10.23
C GLU A 61 -25.15 1.29 10.47
N LEU A 62 -24.58 1.23 11.68
CA LEU A 62 -23.33 1.91 12.01
C LEU A 62 -22.20 1.47 11.08
N PHE A 63 -21.96 0.15 10.97
CA PHE A 63 -20.89 -0.37 10.11
C PHE A 63 -21.15 -0.09 8.63
N ASP A 64 -22.42 -0.06 8.20
CA ASP A 64 -22.79 0.29 6.83
C ASP A 64 -22.45 1.75 6.49
N LYS A 65 -22.77 2.68 7.40
CA LYS A 65 -22.45 4.11 7.25
C LYS A 65 -20.95 4.35 7.33
N LEU A 66 -20.26 3.71 8.28
CA LEU A 66 -18.80 3.81 8.40
C LEU A 66 -18.11 3.30 7.12
N TYR A 67 -18.48 2.11 6.65
CA TYR A 67 -17.94 1.58 5.40
C TYR A 67 -18.22 2.53 4.22
N SER A 68 -19.46 3.03 4.11
CA SER A 68 -19.83 3.97 3.04
C SER A 68 -19.03 5.27 3.10
N PHE A 69 -18.73 5.78 4.29
CA PHE A 69 -17.91 6.98 4.46
C PHE A 69 -16.47 6.72 4.02
N PHE A 70 -15.82 5.70 4.58
CA PHE A 70 -14.39 5.45 4.30
C PHE A 70 -14.14 5.01 2.85
N SER A 71 -15.05 4.25 2.24
CA SER A 71 -14.93 3.83 0.84
C SER A 71 -15.16 4.95 -0.18
N ARG A 72 -15.90 6.01 0.18
CA ARG A 72 -16.26 7.09 -0.76
C ARG A 72 -15.37 8.31 -0.66
N TYR A 73 -14.92 8.64 0.55
CA TYR A 73 -14.26 9.92 0.83
C TYR A 73 -12.74 9.82 1.00
N PHE A 74 -12.17 8.62 0.93
CA PHE A 74 -10.71 8.43 1.01
C PHE A 74 -10.17 7.84 -0.30
N THR A 75 -8.99 8.33 -0.72
CA THR A 75 -8.16 7.64 -1.72
C THR A 75 -7.57 6.34 -1.18
N GLU A 76 -7.06 5.50 -2.07
CA GLU A 76 -6.18 4.37 -1.73
C GLU A 76 -4.97 4.76 -0.85
N SER A 77 -4.48 6.00 -0.93
CA SER A 77 -3.36 6.48 -0.11
C SER A 77 -3.75 7.07 1.26
N GLY A 78 -5.05 7.16 1.55
CA GLY A 78 -5.58 7.71 2.81
C GLY A 78 -5.77 9.23 2.88
N SER A 79 -5.62 9.95 1.76
CA SER A 79 -6.02 11.34 1.66
C SER A 79 -7.55 11.48 1.52
N ILE A 80 -8.10 12.57 2.06
CA ILE A 80 -9.51 12.91 1.84
C ILE A 80 -9.67 13.29 0.37
N TYR A 81 -10.44 12.50 -0.36
CA TYR A 81 -10.59 12.61 -1.79
C TYR A 81 -11.96 12.09 -2.21
N PHE A 82 -12.71 12.92 -2.90
CA PHE A 82 -14.09 12.64 -3.31
C PHE A 82 -14.11 11.82 -4.60
N ASN A 83 -13.53 10.60 -4.59
CA ASN A 83 -13.36 9.77 -5.80
C ASN A 83 -14.69 9.23 -6.35
N SER A 84 -15.61 8.92 -5.44
CA SER A 84 -16.81 8.14 -5.71
C SER A 84 -18.07 8.96 -5.43
N THR A 85 -18.11 10.21 -5.87
CA THR A 85 -19.32 11.02 -5.87
C THR A 85 -20.11 10.71 -7.14
N PRO A 86 -21.32 10.13 -7.04
CA PRO A 86 -22.19 9.99 -8.20
C PRO A 86 -22.42 11.36 -8.85
N PHE A 87 -22.65 11.41 -10.17
CA PHE A 87 -22.79 12.65 -10.93
C PHE A 87 -23.84 13.62 -10.34
N HIS A 88 -24.87 13.10 -9.67
CA HIS A 88 -25.91 13.88 -8.98
C HIS A 88 -25.44 14.57 -7.69
N ASN A 89 -24.24 14.27 -7.18
CA ASN A 89 -23.71 14.89 -5.96
C ASN A 89 -22.80 16.10 -6.21
N ASN A 90 -22.44 16.44 -7.46
CA ASN A 90 -21.78 17.70 -7.83
C ASN A 90 -20.53 18.12 -6.98
N VAL A 91 -19.69 17.18 -6.51
CA VAL A 91 -18.47 17.51 -5.73
C VAL A 91 -17.19 17.08 -6.46
N TYR A 92 -16.91 17.68 -7.62
CA TYR A 92 -15.65 17.61 -8.38
C TYR A 92 -15.41 16.41 -9.31
N GLU A 93 -14.53 16.65 -10.29
CA GLU A 93 -14.33 15.92 -11.54
C GLU A 93 -13.24 14.84 -11.44
N LYS A 94 -13.43 13.75 -12.19
CA LYS A 94 -12.67 12.50 -12.13
C LYS A 94 -11.22 12.66 -12.60
N VAL A 95 -10.24 12.14 -11.85
CA VAL A 95 -8.84 12.07 -12.30
C VAL A 95 -8.62 10.77 -13.07
N TYR A 96 -8.09 10.91 -14.28
CA TYR A 96 -7.83 9.81 -15.19
C TYR A 96 -6.47 9.16 -14.87
N THR A 97 -6.57 7.91 -14.41
CA THR A 97 -5.64 6.76 -14.55
C THR A 97 -4.24 6.78 -13.91
N ASP A 98 -3.90 5.69 -13.20
CA ASP A 98 -2.60 5.39 -12.56
C ASP A 98 -1.54 4.79 -13.51
N ASP A 99 -1.82 4.73 -14.82
CA ASP A 99 -1.00 3.99 -15.80
C ASP A 99 0.18 4.78 -16.38
N ARG A 100 0.34 6.07 -16.02
CA ARG A 100 1.36 6.96 -16.61
C ARG A 100 2.24 7.59 -15.53
N ASP A 101 3.56 7.42 -15.69
CA ASP A 101 4.60 7.96 -14.79
C ASP A 101 4.61 9.50 -14.66
N VAL A 102 3.92 10.24 -15.55
CA VAL A 102 3.79 11.70 -15.51
C VAL A 102 2.38 12.10 -15.99
N ILE A 103 1.65 12.85 -15.17
CA ILE A 103 0.34 13.43 -15.54
C ILE A 103 0.36 14.94 -15.28
N LEU A 104 -0.04 15.71 -16.30
CA LEU A 104 -0.11 17.17 -16.25
C LEU A 104 -1.44 17.59 -15.62
N PHE A 105 -1.40 18.21 -14.44
CA PHE A 105 -2.61 18.69 -13.74
C PHE A 105 -2.78 20.20 -13.99
N TRP A 106 -3.72 20.57 -14.87
CA TRP A 106 -4.01 21.97 -15.24
C TRP A 106 -5.31 22.44 -14.57
N LYS A 107 -5.28 22.77 -13.27
CA LYS A 107 -6.40 23.52 -12.65
C LYS A 107 -6.03 24.41 -11.46
N THR A 108 -4.78 24.45 -11.04
CA THR A 108 -4.27 25.45 -10.10
C THR A 108 -2.92 25.91 -10.60
N GLN A 109 -2.65 27.22 -10.54
CA GLN A 109 -1.51 27.93 -11.13
C GLN A 109 -0.14 27.59 -10.48
N MET A 110 0.07 26.35 -10.02
CA MET A 110 1.34 25.82 -9.55
C MET A 110 1.52 24.39 -10.09
N LEU A 111 2.54 24.20 -10.93
CA LEU A 111 2.88 22.91 -11.53
C LEU A 111 3.67 22.08 -10.51
N TYR A 112 3.15 20.92 -10.11
CA TYR A 112 3.88 19.95 -9.30
C TYR A 112 4.26 18.74 -10.16
N TYR A 113 5.55 18.42 -10.20
CA TYR A 113 6.01 17.14 -10.75
C TYR A 113 5.88 16.08 -9.65
N VAL A 114 4.95 15.15 -9.83
CA VAL A 114 4.85 13.96 -8.98
C VAL A 114 5.73 12.88 -9.58
N LYS A 115 6.66 12.34 -8.78
CA LYS A 115 7.51 11.22 -9.17
C LYS A 115 7.10 9.98 -8.39
N THR A 116 6.78 8.91 -9.11
CA THR A 116 6.54 7.60 -8.55
C THR A 116 7.85 6.81 -8.48
N ASP A 117 8.00 5.98 -7.45
CA ASP A 117 9.09 5.00 -7.36
C ASP A 117 8.51 3.59 -7.24
N LYS A 118 9.29 2.59 -7.64
CA LYS A 118 8.83 1.20 -7.68
C LYS A 118 9.06 0.54 -6.33
N ILE A 119 8.01 -0.07 -5.79
CA ILE A 119 8.09 -0.90 -4.58
C ILE A 119 8.32 -2.35 -5.01
N PHE A 120 9.41 -2.94 -4.56
CA PHE A 120 9.72 -4.35 -4.79
C PHE A 120 9.18 -5.22 -3.65
N ARG A 121 8.71 -6.41 -4.00
CA ARG A 121 8.28 -7.44 -3.05
C ARG A 121 8.93 -8.75 -3.41
N SER A 122 9.19 -9.55 -2.39
CA SER A 122 9.71 -10.89 -2.55
C SER A 122 8.72 -11.75 -3.31
N LEU A 123 9.23 -12.58 -4.21
CA LEU A 123 8.41 -13.36 -5.13
C LEU A 123 8.89 -14.82 -5.16
N PRO A 124 8.06 -15.78 -4.72
CA PRO A 124 8.26 -17.19 -5.04
C PRO A 124 7.87 -17.44 -6.50
N VAL A 125 8.71 -18.15 -7.23
CA VAL A 125 8.49 -18.54 -8.62
C VAL A 125 8.80 -20.03 -8.74
N GLU A 126 7.89 -20.78 -9.35
CA GLU A 126 8.13 -22.19 -9.69
C GLU A 126 8.25 -22.31 -11.21
N PHE A 127 9.34 -22.90 -11.67
CA PHE A 127 9.62 -23.06 -13.09
C PHE A 127 10.35 -24.39 -13.33
N ASP A 128 9.87 -25.18 -14.29
CA ASP A 128 10.41 -26.51 -14.61
C ASP A 128 10.62 -27.44 -13.40
N GLY A 129 9.71 -27.38 -12.43
CA GLY A 129 9.77 -28.19 -11.20
C GLY A 129 10.82 -27.72 -10.17
N LEU A 130 11.50 -26.60 -10.44
CA LEU A 130 12.41 -25.94 -9.50
C LEU A 130 11.71 -24.78 -8.81
N LYS A 131 12.00 -24.61 -7.51
CA LYS A 131 11.48 -23.51 -6.70
C LYS A 131 12.53 -22.42 -6.59
N PHE A 132 12.17 -21.21 -6.98
CA PHE A 132 12.97 -20.02 -6.85
C PHE A 132 12.31 -19.05 -5.89
N PHE A 133 13.12 -18.37 -5.08
CA PHE A 133 12.64 -17.32 -4.18
C PHE A 133 13.48 -16.07 -4.36
N PHE A 134 12.88 -15.02 -4.90
CA PHE A 134 13.51 -13.71 -5.03
C PHE A 134 13.24 -12.90 -3.78
N ASP A 135 14.25 -12.70 -2.94
CA ASP A 135 14.16 -11.97 -1.68
C ASP A 135 14.46 -10.48 -1.88
N ALA A 136 13.44 -9.64 -1.73
CA ALA A 136 13.53 -8.19 -1.79
C ALA A 136 13.67 -7.52 -0.41
N SER A 137 13.79 -8.29 0.68
CA SER A 137 13.80 -7.75 2.05
C SER A 137 14.97 -6.82 2.36
N THR A 138 16.07 -6.93 1.62
CA THR A 138 17.29 -6.13 1.80
C THR A 138 17.39 -4.94 0.84
N ILE A 139 16.48 -4.81 -0.13
CA ILE A 139 16.57 -3.77 -1.14
C ILE A 139 16.43 -2.38 -0.52
N GLU A 140 17.34 -1.46 -0.86
CA GLU A 140 17.23 -0.06 -0.47
C GLU A 140 16.60 0.78 -1.59
N ASN A 141 15.62 1.62 -1.25
CA ASN A 141 15.05 2.56 -2.20
C ASN A 141 16.10 3.57 -2.68
N LYS A 142 15.89 4.12 -3.89
CA LYS A 142 16.82 5.09 -4.48
C LYS A 142 16.93 6.32 -3.58
N LYS A 143 18.17 6.73 -3.29
CA LYS A 143 18.45 7.95 -2.51
C LYS A 143 18.29 9.23 -3.34
N ALA A 144 18.44 9.12 -4.65
CA ALA A 144 18.35 10.23 -5.60
C ALA A 144 17.74 9.80 -6.94
N ASN A 145 17.62 10.74 -7.88
CA ASN A 145 17.08 10.52 -9.23
C ASN A 145 18.05 9.71 -10.12
N GLU A 146 18.21 8.42 -9.82
CA GLU A 146 19.16 7.54 -10.51
C GLU A 146 18.46 6.42 -11.28
N LYS A 147 18.99 6.10 -12.47
CA LYS A 147 18.59 4.92 -13.22
C LYS A 147 19.47 3.75 -12.79
N ARG A 148 18.96 2.93 -11.86
CA ARG A 148 19.60 1.70 -11.39
C ARG A 148 18.84 0.48 -11.92
N SER A 149 19.56 -0.52 -12.42
CA SER A 149 19.02 -1.85 -12.76
C SER A 149 19.02 -2.76 -11.54
N LEU A 150 18.21 -3.82 -11.55
CA LEU A 150 18.27 -4.86 -10.53
C LEU A 150 19.37 -5.88 -10.85
N VAL A 151 19.93 -6.47 -9.81
CA VAL A 151 20.83 -7.63 -9.85
C VAL A 151 20.27 -8.70 -8.92
N PHE A 152 20.39 -9.95 -9.36
CA PHE A 152 19.99 -11.12 -8.60
C PHE A 152 21.25 -11.90 -8.23
N GLU A 153 21.51 -12.05 -6.95
CA GLU A 153 22.67 -12.81 -6.45
C GLU A 153 22.19 -14.07 -5.74
N LEU A 154 22.78 -15.22 -6.07
CA LEU A 154 22.47 -16.47 -5.39
C LEU A 154 22.86 -16.35 -3.91
N SER A 155 21.87 -16.40 -3.03
CA SER A 155 22.07 -16.29 -1.59
C SER A 155 22.28 -17.66 -0.96
N GLU A 156 21.35 -18.58 -1.16
CA GLU A 156 21.36 -19.91 -0.56
C GLU A 156 20.47 -20.89 -1.34
N VAL A 157 20.67 -22.17 -1.08
CA VAL A 157 19.72 -23.23 -1.46
C VAL A 157 19.20 -23.83 -0.16
N ARG A 158 17.88 -23.74 0.06
CA ARG A 158 17.23 -24.26 1.25
C ARG A 158 17.17 -25.79 1.23
N GLU A 159 16.99 -26.39 2.40
CA GLU A 159 16.88 -27.85 2.55
C GLU A 159 15.70 -28.46 1.75
N ASP A 160 14.67 -27.67 1.46
CA ASP A 160 13.51 -28.05 0.65
C ASP A 160 13.75 -27.95 -0.87
N GLY A 161 14.98 -27.63 -1.29
CA GLY A 161 15.37 -27.46 -2.69
C GLY A 161 15.06 -26.07 -3.26
N THR A 162 14.59 -25.11 -2.46
CA THR A 162 14.32 -23.75 -2.94
C THR A 162 15.62 -22.95 -3.13
N ILE A 163 15.83 -22.45 -4.34
CA ILE A 163 16.97 -21.60 -4.71
C ILE A 163 16.61 -20.14 -4.41
N VAL A 164 17.33 -19.52 -3.47
CA VAL A 164 17.07 -18.16 -3.01
C VAL A 164 18.00 -17.17 -3.69
N PHE A 165 17.43 -16.15 -4.33
CA PHE A 165 18.15 -15.03 -4.91
C PHE A 165 17.90 -13.75 -4.11
N ALA A 166 18.96 -13.08 -3.66
CA ALA A 166 18.87 -11.75 -3.10
C ALA A 166 18.67 -10.72 -4.22
N VAL A 167 17.64 -9.88 -4.10
CA VAL A 167 17.32 -8.81 -5.06
C VAL A 167 17.93 -7.51 -4.57
N GLN A 168 18.84 -6.95 -5.37
CA GLN A 168 19.53 -5.70 -5.04
C GLN A 168 19.57 -4.77 -6.25
N TYR A 169 19.86 -3.48 -6.02
CA TYR A 169 20.21 -2.58 -7.11
C TYR A 169 21.66 -2.80 -7.54
N SER A 170 21.90 -2.77 -8.85
CA SER A 170 23.25 -2.72 -9.42
C SER A 170 24.00 -1.50 -8.88
N GLU A 171 25.05 -1.74 -8.12
CA GLU A 171 26.03 -0.74 -7.75
C GLU A 171 27.35 -1.01 -8.49
N ARG A 172 28.06 0.06 -8.89
CA ARG A 172 29.41 -0.03 -9.50
C ARG A 172 29.52 -0.95 -10.74
N GLY A 173 28.42 -1.14 -11.48
CA GLY A 173 28.40 -1.93 -12.71
C GLY A 173 28.27 -3.44 -12.53
N ILE A 174 27.90 -3.90 -11.33
CA ILE A 174 27.58 -5.31 -11.08
C ILE A 174 26.41 -5.75 -12.00
N LYS A 175 26.56 -6.91 -12.62
CA LYS A 175 25.52 -7.54 -13.43
C LYS A 175 25.26 -8.94 -12.89
N THR A 176 24.01 -9.39 -13.00
CA THR A 176 23.65 -10.79 -12.77
C THR A 176 24.54 -11.68 -13.64
N LYS A 177 25.18 -12.67 -13.01
CA LYS A 177 26.04 -13.65 -13.69
C LYS A 177 25.27 -14.90 -14.04
#